data_AF-N1RJM3-F1
#
_entry.id   AF-N1RJM3-F1
#
_cell.length_a   1.000
_cell.length_b   1.000
_cell.length_c   1.000
_cell.angle_alpha   90.00
_cell.angle_beta   90.00
_cell.angle_gamma   90.00
#
_symmetry.space_group_name_H-M   'P 1'
#
loop_
_entity.id
_entity.type
_entity.pdbx_description
1 polymer ?
#
loop_
_entity_poly.entity_id
_entity_poly.type
_entity_poly.pdbx_seq_one_letter_code
_entity_poly.pdbx_strand_id
1 'polypeptide(L)'
;MLSFQLQHSQASRQAAKAAALGFARTISSSSSLTRAPITLRAGCAASQQHRLFSSTPTHQLRDFFPVKETPHIQTTKPAWPHEGYTYDEMLAVEPAHRPPRTVGDYTAWKIVRFARYCMDKATGMDRDQKSDKTKPTTAIEAEKPLTEAQWLIRFIFLESVAGVPGMVGGMLRHLGSLRRMKRDNGWIETLLEESYNERMHLLTFMKMCEPGWFMKMMIIGAQGVFFNSLFVSYLISPKIVHRFVGYLEEEAVHTYTRCIKEIEDGNLPKWSDPKFQIPDIAVQYWKMPKEHRTMKDLILYIRADEATHRGVNHTLGNLNQTEDPNPFVSEYKDREPPKPALKPTGYDRVEVI
;
A
#
# COMPACT_ATOMS: atom_id res chain seq x y z
N MET A 1 48.14 2.65 49.85
CA MET A 1 49.33 3.53 49.89
C MET A 1 49.52 4.13 48.50
N LEU A 2 49.36 5.45 48.40
CA LEU A 2 49.93 6.42 47.41
C LEU A 2 49.72 6.09 45.91
N SER A 3 48.88 6.77 45.11
CA SER A 3 48.78 8.21 44.76
C SER A 3 50.06 8.81 44.15
N PHE A 4 50.02 9.21 42.87
CA PHE A 4 50.73 10.31 42.15
C PHE A 4 50.44 10.07 40.64
N GLN A 5 49.68 10.84 39.84
CA GLN A 5 49.41 12.28 39.64
C GLN A 5 50.56 13.11 39.04
N LEU A 6 50.19 13.89 37.99
CA LEU A 6 50.86 15.03 37.31
C LEU A 6 51.61 14.67 35.99
N GLN A 7 51.23 15.10 34.78
CA GLN A 7 50.78 16.39 34.21
C GLN A 7 51.95 17.34 33.87
N HIS A 8 52.19 17.56 32.57
CA HIS A 8 52.78 18.72 31.85
C HIS A 8 53.02 18.27 30.39
N SER A 9 52.86 19.02 29.28
CA SER A 9 52.90 20.46 29.02
C SER A 9 52.36 20.75 27.60
N GLN A 10 51.70 21.93 27.47
CA GLN A 10 51.62 22.91 26.34
C GLN A 10 52.61 22.76 25.16
N ALA A 11 52.47 23.39 23.98
CA ALA A 11 51.43 24.06 23.20
C ALA A 11 52.10 24.56 21.90
N SER A 12 51.33 24.64 20.80
CA SER A 12 51.34 25.73 19.79
C SER A 12 52.35 25.79 18.61
N ARG A 13 51.78 26.23 17.46
CA ARG A 13 52.28 27.04 16.31
C ARG A 13 53.10 26.33 15.21
N GLN A 14 52.61 26.24 13.96
CA GLN A 14 52.47 27.26 12.87
C GLN A 14 53.78 27.64 12.14
N ALA A 15 53.66 27.75 10.80
CA ALA A 15 54.51 28.38 9.76
C ALA A 15 55.14 27.36 8.79
N ALA A 16 54.82 27.31 7.48
CA ALA A 16 54.86 28.29 6.38
C ALA A 16 56.25 28.48 5.73
N LYS A 17 56.30 28.35 4.38
CA LYS A 17 57.08 29.11 3.37
C LYS A 17 57.02 28.34 2.02
N ALA A 18 56.53 28.86 0.88
CA ALA A 18 56.77 30.10 0.12
C ALA A 18 57.98 30.05 -0.83
N ALA A 19 57.75 30.37 -2.12
CA ALA A 19 58.56 31.20 -3.02
C ALA A 19 58.17 30.94 -4.51
N ALA A 20 58.22 31.86 -5.47
CA ALA A 20 58.34 33.33 -5.51
C ALA A 20 58.28 33.79 -7.00
N LEU A 21 58.20 35.12 -7.18
CA LEU A 21 58.58 35.95 -8.35
C LEU A 21 57.57 35.95 -9.53
N GLY A 22 57.04 37.06 -10.06
CA GLY A 22 57.34 38.50 -9.92
C GLY A 22 57.85 39.07 -11.25
N PHE A 23 57.05 39.88 -11.96
CA PHE A 23 57.54 40.96 -12.84
C PHE A 23 56.42 41.96 -13.16
N ALA A 24 56.72 43.24 -12.96
CA ALA A 24 55.88 44.40 -13.28
C ALA A 24 56.22 44.97 -14.67
N ARG A 25 55.25 45.61 -15.34
CA ARG A 25 55.44 46.81 -16.19
C ARG A 25 54.11 47.41 -16.71
N THR A 26 53.85 48.63 -16.24
CA THR A 26 53.32 49.85 -16.91
C THR A 26 52.44 49.81 -18.19
N ILE A 27 51.22 50.33 -18.02
CA ILE A 27 50.53 51.44 -18.73
C ILE A 27 50.83 51.65 -20.24
N SER A 28 49.80 51.54 -21.09
CA SER A 28 49.36 52.61 -22.01
C SER A 28 48.04 52.30 -22.74
N SER A 29 47.28 53.38 -22.93
CA SER A 29 46.01 53.55 -23.63
C SER A 29 46.05 53.24 -25.13
N SER A 30 44.94 52.77 -25.69
CA SER A 30 44.25 53.42 -26.83
C SER A 30 43.02 52.63 -27.31
N SER A 31 42.03 53.43 -27.71
CA SER A 31 40.74 53.11 -28.29
C SER A 31 40.80 52.48 -29.69
N SER A 32 39.86 51.60 -30.03
CA SER A 32 39.26 51.56 -31.38
C SER A 32 37.92 50.81 -31.40
N LEU A 33 36.98 51.40 -32.14
CA LEU A 33 35.62 50.95 -32.40
C LEU A 33 35.56 49.63 -33.17
N THR A 34 34.59 48.76 -32.86
CA THR A 34 33.90 47.97 -33.90
C THR A 34 32.44 47.66 -33.54
N ARG A 35 31.60 48.20 -34.43
CA ARG A 35 30.22 47.92 -34.85
C ARG A 35 29.62 46.54 -34.49
N ALA A 36 28.34 46.57 -34.11
CA ALA A 36 27.43 45.47 -33.78
C ALA A 36 27.23 44.41 -34.91
N PRO A 37 26.58 43.26 -34.62
CA PRO A 37 25.11 43.27 -34.71
C PRO A 37 24.36 42.47 -33.63
N ILE A 38 23.11 42.91 -33.50
CA ILE A 38 21.98 42.36 -32.76
C ILE A 38 21.79 40.87 -33.10
N THR A 39 21.76 40.01 -32.08
CA THR A 39 21.17 38.68 -32.17
C THR A 39 19.90 38.64 -31.32
N LEU A 40 18.76 38.56 -31.99
CA LEU A 40 17.48 38.17 -31.39
C LEU A 40 17.64 36.77 -30.79
N ARG A 41 17.72 36.67 -29.46
CA ARG A 41 17.43 35.41 -28.77
C ARG A 41 15.93 35.35 -28.53
N ALA A 42 15.24 34.65 -29.44
CA ALA A 42 13.89 34.16 -29.20
C ALA A 42 13.93 33.24 -27.96
N GLY A 43 13.26 33.66 -26.89
CA GLY A 43 13.08 32.87 -25.69
C GLY A 43 12.11 31.72 -25.98
N CYS A 44 12.64 30.54 -26.25
CA CYS A 44 11.87 29.30 -26.11
C CYS A 44 11.80 28.97 -24.61
N ALA A 45 10.79 29.50 -23.92
CA ALA A 45 10.35 28.98 -22.65
C ALA A 45 9.75 27.59 -22.89
N ALA A 46 10.60 26.57 -22.90
CA ALA A 46 10.18 25.18 -22.87
C ALA A 46 9.58 24.90 -21.49
N SER A 47 8.27 25.15 -21.36
CA SER A 47 7.47 24.65 -20.25
C SER A 47 7.60 23.12 -20.27
N GLN A 48 8.31 22.56 -19.31
CA GLN A 48 8.32 21.12 -19.04
C GLN A 48 6.91 20.72 -18.60
N GLN A 49 6.05 20.38 -19.55
CA GLN A 49 4.83 19.62 -19.27
C GLN A 49 5.27 18.21 -18.86
N HIS A 50 5.34 17.98 -17.56
CA HIS A 50 5.32 16.63 -17.00
C HIS A 50 4.04 15.95 -17.51
N ARG A 51 4.20 14.87 -18.29
CA ARG A 51 3.08 14.08 -18.79
C ARG A 51 2.38 13.43 -17.59
N LEU A 52 1.26 14.01 -17.16
CA LEU A 52 0.33 13.37 -16.25
C LEU A 52 -0.23 12.12 -16.96
N PHE A 53 -0.35 11.02 -16.22
CA PHE A 53 -1.00 9.78 -16.66
C PHE A 53 -2.50 10.02 -16.91
N SER A 54 -2.87 10.72 -17.98
CA SER A 54 -4.17 10.60 -18.63
C SER A 54 -4.20 11.41 -19.91
N SER A 55 -4.31 10.75 -21.06
CA SER A 55 -4.80 11.38 -22.30
C SER A 55 -6.31 11.20 -22.46
N THR A 56 -7.03 10.83 -21.40
CA THR A 56 -8.48 10.58 -21.46
C THR A 56 -9.23 11.75 -20.80
N PRO A 57 -10.26 12.31 -21.46
CA PRO A 57 -11.16 13.28 -20.82
C PRO A 57 -11.73 12.70 -19.52
N THR A 58 -11.96 13.57 -18.53
CA THR A 58 -12.65 13.23 -17.28
C THR A 58 -14.01 12.62 -17.57
N HIS A 59 -14.09 11.30 -17.60
CA HIS A 59 -15.34 10.61 -17.80
C HIS A 59 -16.22 10.81 -16.57
N GLN A 60 -17.46 11.25 -16.81
CA GLN A 60 -18.52 11.29 -15.80
C GLN A 60 -18.60 9.93 -15.09
N LEU A 61 -18.99 9.92 -13.81
CA LEU A 61 -19.34 8.73 -13.03
C LEU A 61 -20.45 7.95 -13.77
N ARG A 62 -20.07 7.11 -14.73
CA ARG A 62 -20.96 6.12 -15.34
C ARG A 62 -20.85 4.88 -14.48
N ASP A 63 -21.98 4.24 -14.24
CA ASP A 63 -21.97 2.90 -13.68
C ASP A 63 -21.20 1.98 -14.64
N PHE A 64 -19.95 1.65 -14.29
CA PHE A 64 -19.07 0.82 -15.10
C PHE A 64 -19.55 -0.65 -15.17
N PHE A 65 -20.38 -1.07 -14.22
CA PHE A 65 -20.96 -2.41 -14.16
C PHE A 65 -22.48 -2.30 -14.02
N PRO A 66 -23.21 -1.89 -15.08
CA PRO A 66 -24.65 -1.77 -15.00
C PRO A 66 -25.25 -3.13 -14.64
N VAL A 67 -26.17 -3.13 -13.68
CA VAL A 67 -26.91 -4.34 -13.32
C VAL A 67 -27.69 -4.79 -14.55
N LYS A 68 -27.34 -5.96 -15.09
CA LYS A 68 -28.06 -6.55 -16.22
C LYS A 68 -29.32 -7.21 -15.67
N GLU A 69 -30.43 -6.48 -15.72
CA GLU A 69 -31.74 -7.04 -15.38
C GLU A 69 -32.06 -8.21 -16.31
N THR A 70 -32.50 -9.32 -15.74
CA THR A 70 -32.99 -10.48 -16.49
C THR A 70 -34.43 -10.73 -16.10
N PRO A 71 -35.25 -11.37 -16.98
CA PRO A 71 -36.66 -11.63 -16.68
C PRO A 71 -36.91 -12.48 -15.42
N HIS A 72 -35.89 -13.22 -14.95
CA HIS A 72 -36.04 -14.24 -13.90
C HIS A 72 -35.10 -14.05 -12.71
N ILE A 73 -33.99 -13.33 -12.86
CA ILE A 73 -32.98 -13.15 -11.82
C ILE A 73 -32.97 -11.68 -11.41
N GLN A 74 -33.38 -11.42 -10.18
CA GLN A 74 -33.34 -10.08 -9.58
C GLN A 74 -31.97 -9.80 -8.96
N THR A 75 -31.45 -10.71 -8.13
CA THR A 75 -30.16 -10.53 -7.45
C THR A 75 -29.44 -11.87 -7.27
N THR A 76 -28.11 -11.83 -7.34
CA THR A 76 -27.25 -12.99 -7.02
C THR A 76 -26.62 -12.74 -5.66
N LYS A 77 -26.83 -13.64 -4.70
CA LYS A 77 -26.22 -13.54 -3.37
C LYS A 77 -24.69 -13.68 -3.47
N PRO A 78 -23.92 -12.94 -2.65
CA PRO A 78 -22.48 -13.13 -2.58
C PRO A 78 -22.15 -14.53 -2.07
N ALA A 79 -21.05 -15.12 -2.58
CA ALA A 79 -20.58 -16.43 -2.13
C ALA A 79 -20.06 -16.37 -0.69
N TRP A 80 -19.36 -15.28 -0.35
CA TRP A 80 -18.91 -14.94 1.00
C TRP A 80 -19.59 -13.64 1.44
N PRO A 81 -20.67 -13.69 2.22
CA PRO A 81 -21.30 -12.50 2.75
C PRO A 81 -20.41 -11.89 3.84
N HIS A 82 -20.23 -10.57 3.81
CA HIS A 82 -19.44 -9.88 4.83
C HIS A 82 -20.07 -10.00 6.23
N GLU A 83 -19.26 -10.37 7.23
CA GLU A 83 -19.68 -10.58 8.62
C GLU A 83 -20.05 -9.27 9.33
N GLY A 84 -19.41 -8.16 8.92
CA GLY A 84 -19.65 -6.82 9.42
C GLY A 84 -18.66 -6.45 10.52
N TYR A 85 -18.59 -5.16 10.84
CA TYR A 85 -17.80 -4.65 11.97
C TYR A 85 -18.66 -3.71 12.80
N THR A 86 -18.40 -3.67 14.10
CA THR A 86 -18.85 -2.54 14.90
C THR A 86 -18.05 -1.30 14.53
N TYR A 87 -18.65 -0.12 14.68
CA TYR A 87 -17.96 1.13 14.36
C TYR A 87 -16.71 1.33 15.24
N ASP A 88 -16.79 0.96 16.51
CA ASP A 88 -15.67 1.03 17.46
C ASP A 88 -14.50 0.11 17.06
N GLU A 89 -14.79 -1.10 16.55
CA GLU A 89 -13.76 -2.00 16.02
C GLU A 89 -13.03 -1.39 14.83
N MET A 90 -13.77 -0.76 13.89
CA MET A 90 -13.15 -0.10 12.74
C MET A 90 -12.28 1.09 13.17
N LEU A 91 -12.69 1.84 14.19
CA LEU A 91 -11.92 2.97 14.72
C LEU A 91 -10.66 2.52 15.46
N ALA A 92 -10.71 1.38 16.16
CA ALA A 92 -9.57 0.82 16.89
C ALA A 92 -8.44 0.31 15.99
N VAL A 93 -8.66 0.21 14.67
CA VAL A 93 -7.63 -0.21 13.72
C VAL A 93 -6.58 0.89 13.53
N GLU A 94 -5.33 0.55 13.82
CA GLU A 94 -4.18 1.44 13.69
C GLU A 94 -3.11 0.89 12.70
N PRO A 95 -2.38 1.79 12.01
CA PRO A 95 -1.15 1.44 11.32
C PRO A 95 -0.10 0.92 12.32
N ALA A 96 0.50 -0.21 12.01
CA ALA A 96 1.51 -0.83 12.86
C ALA A 96 2.41 -1.73 12.01
N HIS A 97 3.58 -2.06 12.57
CA HIS A 97 4.61 -2.84 11.90
C HIS A 97 5.04 -4.03 12.74
N ARG A 98 5.11 -5.22 12.12
CA ARG A 98 5.72 -6.40 12.70
C ARG A 98 7.21 -6.46 12.35
N PRO A 99 8.12 -6.36 13.33
CA PRO A 99 9.55 -6.48 13.06
C PRO A 99 9.89 -7.84 12.41
N PRO A 100 10.64 -7.86 11.29
CA PRO A 100 11.06 -9.13 10.67
C PRO A 100 12.00 -9.89 11.62
N ARG A 101 11.70 -11.17 11.87
CA ARG A 101 12.46 -12.01 12.83
C ARG A 101 13.38 -13.00 12.12
N THR A 102 12.96 -13.50 10.96
CA THR A 102 13.71 -14.48 10.18
C THR A 102 14.29 -13.89 8.90
N VAL A 103 15.24 -14.59 8.25
CA VAL A 103 15.74 -14.21 6.92
C VAL A 103 14.58 -14.14 5.91
N GLY A 104 13.64 -15.09 5.98
CA GLY A 104 12.45 -15.09 5.14
C GLY A 104 11.56 -13.87 5.37
N ASP A 105 11.38 -13.44 6.63
CA ASP A 105 10.64 -12.22 6.94
C ASP A 105 11.35 -10.98 6.38
N TYR A 106 12.67 -10.90 6.53
CA TYR A 106 13.46 -9.81 5.97
C TYR A 106 13.35 -9.74 4.45
N THR A 107 13.43 -10.88 3.77
CA THR A 107 13.25 -10.96 2.31
C THR A 107 11.85 -10.48 1.91
N ALA A 108 10.80 -11.00 2.55
CA ALA A 108 9.42 -10.60 2.30
C ALA A 108 9.22 -9.09 2.48
N TRP A 109 9.66 -8.54 3.62
CA TRP A 109 9.57 -7.12 3.92
C TRP A 109 10.31 -6.26 2.89
N LYS A 110 11.54 -6.62 2.51
CA LYS A 110 12.32 -5.88 1.51
C LYS A 110 11.66 -5.88 0.13
N ILE A 111 11.04 -7.00 -0.27
CA ILE A 111 10.28 -7.07 -1.52
C ILE A 111 9.09 -6.12 -1.48
N VAL A 112 8.32 -6.09 -0.39
CA VAL A 112 7.20 -5.14 -0.22
C VAL A 112 7.68 -3.69 -0.31
N ARG A 113 8.76 -3.34 0.40
CA ARG A 113 9.32 -1.98 0.36
C ARG A 113 9.80 -1.59 -1.05
N PHE A 114 10.38 -2.53 -1.78
CA PHE A 114 10.77 -2.31 -3.17
C PHE A 114 9.55 -2.14 -4.08
N ALA A 115 8.52 -2.98 -3.94
CA ALA A 115 7.27 -2.87 -4.68
C ALA A 115 6.59 -1.52 -4.42
N ARG A 116 6.54 -1.06 -3.16
CA ARG A 116 6.02 0.26 -2.79
C ARG A 116 6.79 1.39 -3.48
N TYR A 117 8.12 1.32 -3.47
CA TYR A 117 8.96 2.30 -4.18
C TYR A 117 8.66 2.31 -5.69
N CYS A 118 8.58 1.14 -6.31
CA CYS A 118 8.29 1.01 -7.74
C CYS A 118 6.90 1.56 -8.08
N MET A 119 5.89 1.27 -7.26
CA MET A 119 4.53 1.78 -7.43
C MET A 119 4.49 3.31 -7.30
N ASP A 120 5.04 3.86 -6.22
CA ASP A 120 5.06 5.32 -6.00
C ASP A 120 5.81 6.06 -7.11
N LYS A 121 6.80 5.41 -7.73
CA LYS A 121 7.50 5.93 -8.91
C LYS A 121 6.65 5.81 -10.17
N ALA A 122 5.99 4.67 -10.38
CA ALA A 122 5.15 4.41 -11.55
C ALA A 122 3.89 5.30 -11.57
N THR A 123 3.32 5.63 -10.41
CA THR A 123 2.18 6.56 -10.32
C THR A 123 2.58 8.03 -10.30
N GLY A 124 3.89 8.34 -10.35
CA GLY A 124 4.38 9.72 -10.37
C GLY A 124 4.12 10.48 -9.08
N MET A 125 4.16 9.81 -7.93
CA MET A 125 3.94 10.45 -6.62
C MET A 125 5.11 11.38 -6.29
N ASP A 126 4.79 12.66 -6.07
CA ASP A 126 5.76 13.71 -5.76
C ASP A 126 6.47 13.44 -4.42
N ARG A 127 7.57 14.16 -4.16
CA ARG A 127 8.36 13.97 -2.92
C ARG A 127 7.64 14.50 -1.68
N ASP A 128 6.97 15.63 -1.81
CA ASP A 128 6.14 16.30 -0.78
C ASP A 128 4.86 15.51 -0.48
N GLN A 129 4.39 14.70 -1.43
CA GLN A 129 3.26 13.80 -1.23
C GLN A 129 3.61 12.54 -0.43
N LYS A 130 4.88 12.25 -0.17
CA LYS A 130 5.31 11.02 0.53
C LYS A 130 5.36 11.24 2.03
N SER A 131 4.94 10.23 2.78
CA SER A 131 5.09 10.24 4.23
C SER A 131 6.52 9.98 4.67
N ASP A 132 6.80 10.23 5.96
CA ASP A 132 8.12 10.10 6.54
C ASP A 132 8.73 8.70 6.28
N LYS A 133 9.87 8.70 5.59
CA LYS A 133 10.59 7.49 5.20
C LYS A 133 11.28 6.80 6.37
N THR A 134 11.53 7.51 7.47
CA THR A 134 12.18 6.96 8.67
C THR A 134 11.25 6.05 9.46
N LYS A 135 9.94 6.26 9.35
CA LYS A 135 8.87 5.48 9.99
C LYS A 135 7.92 4.92 8.94
N PRO A 136 8.39 3.98 8.09
CA PRO A 136 7.54 3.33 7.11
C PRO A 136 6.34 2.65 7.82
N THR A 137 5.22 2.54 7.10
CA THR A 137 3.95 1.92 7.55
C THR A 137 3.27 2.51 8.79
N THR A 138 3.88 3.52 9.44
CA THR A 138 3.33 4.12 10.67
C THR A 138 3.17 5.64 10.58
N ALA A 139 4.07 6.36 9.90
CA ALA A 139 3.91 7.79 9.68
C ALA A 139 2.88 8.09 8.58
N ILE A 140 1.76 8.71 8.95
CA ILE A 140 0.65 9.02 8.03
C ILE A 140 0.72 10.43 7.42
N GLU A 141 1.44 11.36 8.07
CA GLU A 141 1.55 12.74 7.62
C GLU A 141 2.36 12.88 6.33
N ALA A 142 1.93 13.77 5.45
CA ALA A 142 2.64 14.22 4.25
C ALA A 142 2.50 15.74 4.10
N GLU A 143 3.49 16.40 3.48
CA GLU A 143 3.45 17.86 3.30
C GLU A 143 2.33 18.29 2.35
N LYS A 144 2.04 17.44 1.36
CA LYS A 144 1.01 17.68 0.35
C LYS A 144 0.04 16.48 0.28
N PRO A 145 -1.28 16.72 0.34
CA PRO A 145 -2.25 15.65 0.18
C PRO A 145 -2.27 15.11 -1.26
N LEU A 146 -2.81 13.90 -1.42
CA LEU A 146 -3.12 13.37 -2.75
C LEU A 146 -4.49 13.92 -3.19
N THR A 147 -4.76 13.93 -4.50
CA THR A 147 -6.11 14.23 -4.99
C THR A 147 -6.98 12.98 -4.97
N GLU A 148 -8.32 13.13 -5.00
CA GLU A 148 -9.25 12.00 -5.05
C GLU A 148 -8.98 11.10 -6.26
N ALA A 149 -8.60 11.68 -7.40
CA ALA A 149 -8.23 10.92 -8.60
C ALA A 149 -6.94 10.11 -8.40
N GLN A 150 -5.93 10.68 -7.74
CA GLN A 150 -4.70 9.96 -7.42
C GLN A 150 -4.96 8.80 -6.45
N TRP A 151 -5.80 9.01 -5.44
CA TRP A 151 -6.23 7.96 -4.52
C TRP A 151 -6.97 6.82 -5.26
N LEU A 152 -7.95 7.14 -6.11
CA LEU A 152 -8.70 6.12 -6.86
C LEU A 152 -7.81 5.30 -7.79
N ILE A 153 -6.90 5.94 -8.54
CA ILE A 153 -5.94 5.23 -9.40
C ILE A 153 -5.07 4.30 -8.55
N ARG A 154 -4.62 4.77 -7.38
CA ARG A 154 -3.80 3.97 -6.48
C ARG A 154 -4.56 2.75 -5.97
N PHE A 155 -5.78 2.94 -5.46
CA PHE A 155 -6.61 1.84 -4.95
C PHE A 155 -6.90 0.83 -6.05
N ILE A 156 -7.46 1.24 -7.19
CA ILE A 156 -7.78 0.32 -8.30
C ILE A 156 -6.56 -0.49 -8.74
N PHE A 157 -5.37 0.12 -8.81
CA PHE A 157 -4.17 -0.63 -9.16
C PHE A 157 -3.79 -1.67 -8.10
N LEU A 158 -3.74 -1.27 -6.82
CA LEU A 158 -3.33 -2.17 -5.73
C LEU A 158 -4.35 -3.30 -5.52
N GLU A 159 -5.64 -2.97 -5.48
CA GLU A 159 -6.73 -3.95 -5.33
C GLU A 159 -6.80 -4.96 -6.48
N SER A 160 -6.39 -4.55 -7.70
CA SER A 160 -6.30 -5.47 -8.84
C SER A 160 -5.24 -6.56 -8.69
N VAL A 161 -4.29 -6.38 -7.77
CA VAL A 161 -3.19 -7.29 -7.49
C VAL A 161 -3.36 -7.97 -6.14
N ALA A 162 -3.99 -7.29 -5.17
CA ALA A 162 -4.22 -7.77 -3.81
C ALA A 162 -5.16 -9.01 -3.75
N GLY A 163 -6.10 -9.16 -4.69
CA GLY A 163 -6.95 -10.37 -4.77
C GLY A 163 -6.26 -11.63 -5.35
N VAL A 164 -4.95 -11.60 -5.63
CA VAL A 164 -4.21 -12.74 -6.23
C VAL A 164 -3.63 -13.73 -5.22
N PRO A 165 -2.96 -13.30 -4.12
CA PRO A 165 -2.29 -14.22 -3.19
C PRO A 165 -3.22 -15.23 -2.52
N GLY A 166 -4.36 -14.80 -1.98
CA GLY A 166 -5.33 -15.70 -1.36
C GLY A 166 -5.87 -16.76 -2.35
N MET A 167 -6.12 -16.38 -3.60
CA MET A 167 -6.57 -17.27 -4.67
C MET A 167 -5.51 -18.33 -4.99
N VAL A 168 -4.25 -17.93 -5.12
CA VAL A 168 -3.12 -18.84 -5.36
C VAL A 168 -2.93 -19.78 -4.17
N GLY A 169 -2.93 -19.25 -2.95
CA GLY A 169 -2.77 -20.03 -1.73
C GLY A 169 -3.91 -21.03 -1.54
N GLY A 170 -5.16 -20.57 -1.62
CA GLY A 170 -6.37 -21.39 -1.54
C GLY A 170 -6.39 -22.49 -2.60
N MET A 171 -6.07 -22.17 -3.87
CA MET A 171 -5.97 -23.14 -4.95
C MET A 171 -4.89 -24.21 -4.67
N LEU A 172 -3.68 -23.80 -4.28
CA LEU A 172 -2.57 -24.73 -4.03
C LEU A 172 -2.86 -25.64 -2.82
N ARG A 173 -3.44 -25.10 -1.76
CA ARG A 173 -3.89 -25.86 -0.60
C ARG A 173 -5.02 -26.82 -0.96
N HIS A 174 -5.99 -26.37 -1.76
CA HIS A 174 -7.09 -27.20 -2.27
C HIS A 174 -6.57 -28.41 -3.06
N LEU A 175 -5.72 -28.19 -4.05
CA LEU A 175 -5.12 -29.28 -4.81
C LEU A 175 -4.23 -30.18 -3.92
N GLY A 176 -3.54 -29.60 -2.94
CA GLY A 176 -2.75 -30.35 -1.97
C GLY A 176 -3.58 -31.22 -1.02
N SER A 177 -4.78 -30.77 -0.66
CA SER A 177 -5.78 -31.53 0.10
C SER A 177 -6.27 -32.74 -0.71
N LEU A 178 -6.70 -32.50 -1.96
CA LEU A 178 -7.18 -33.53 -2.87
C LEU A 178 -6.14 -34.63 -3.13
N ARG A 179 -4.91 -34.26 -3.50
CA ARG A 179 -3.86 -35.26 -3.83
C ARG A 179 -3.40 -36.08 -2.62
N ARG A 180 -3.55 -35.55 -1.41
CA ARG A 180 -3.15 -36.24 -0.16
C ARG A 180 -4.33 -36.91 0.54
N MET A 181 -5.57 -36.68 0.08
CA MET A 181 -6.80 -37.13 0.72
C MET A 181 -6.88 -36.73 2.20
N LYS A 182 -6.49 -35.49 2.52
CA LYS A 182 -6.45 -34.95 3.89
C LYS A 182 -7.39 -33.76 4.05
N ARG A 183 -7.93 -33.56 5.26
CA ARG A 183 -8.62 -32.32 5.63
C ARG A 183 -7.63 -31.15 5.58
N ASP A 184 -8.13 -29.99 5.19
CA ASP A 184 -7.34 -28.74 5.15
C ASP A 184 -7.44 -27.93 6.45
N ASN A 185 -8.48 -28.17 7.25
CA ASN A 185 -8.73 -27.51 8.54
C ASN A 185 -8.95 -25.99 8.44
N GLY A 186 -9.72 -25.55 7.43
CA GLY A 186 -10.27 -24.18 7.35
C GLY A 186 -9.39 -23.13 6.68
N TRP A 187 -8.25 -23.50 6.09
CA TRP A 187 -7.35 -22.54 5.46
C TRP A 187 -7.83 -22.13 4.05
N ILE A 188 -8.31 -23.08 3.24
CA ILE A 188 -8.76 -22.83 1.87
C ILE A 188 -9.87 -21.78 1.86
N GLU A 189 -10.85 -21.93 2.74
CA GLU A 189 -12.00 -21.03 2.80
C GLU A 189 -11.59 -19.60 3.09
N THR A 190 -10.82 -19.37 4.17
CA THR A 190 -10.33 -18.03 4.53
C THR A 190 -9.50 -17.39 3.42
N LEU A 191 -8.65 -18.15 2.71
CA LEU A 191 -7.83 -17.58 1.62
C LEU A 191 -8.65 -17.24 0.37
N LEU A 192 -9.69 -18.01 0.06
CA LEU A 192 -10.60 -17.70 -1.04
C LEU A 192 -11.53 -16.54 -0.70
N GLU A 193 -11.98 -16.46 0.56
CA GLU A 193 -12.75 -15.35 1.10
C GLU A 193 -11.95 -14.04 1.05
N GLU A 194 -10.70 -14.03 1.51
CA GLU A 194 -9.79 -12.88 1.40
C GLU A 194 -9.73 -12.39 -0.05
N SER A 195 -9.46 -13.27 -1.02
CA SER A 195 -9.43 -12.87 -2.44
C SER A 195 -10.78 -12.41 -3.01
N TYR A 196 -11.89 -12.90 -2.46
CA TYR A 196 -13.21 -12.38 -2.79
C TYR A 196 -13.40 -10.97 -2.24
N ASN A 197 -12.98 -10.72 -0.99
CA ASN A 197 -13.06 -9.45 -0.30
C ASN A 197 -12.26 -8.36 -1.03
N GLU A 198 -10.99 -8.62 -1.34
CA GLU A 198 -10.11 -7.74 -2.14
C GLU A 198 -10.74 -7.38 -3.50
N ARG A 199 -11.38 -8.35 -4.16
CA ARG A 199 -12.10 -8.08 -5.42
C ARG A 199 -13.30 -7.15 -5.20
N MET A 200 -13.99 -7.23 -4.07
CA MET A 200 -15.09 -6.32 -3.76
C MET A 200 -14.59 -4.89 -3.50
N HIS A 201 -13.38 -4.71 -2.97
CA HIS A 201 -12.73 -3.40 -2.90
C HIS A 201 -12.49 -2.83 -4.29
N LEU A 202 -11.84 -3.60 -5.17
CA LEU A 202 -11.60 -3.22 -6.57
C LEU A 202 -12.90 -2.79 -7.28
N LEU A 203 -13.93 -3.64 -7.23
CA LEU A 203 -15.20 -3.38 -7.91
C LEU A 203 -15.88 -2.12 -7.36
N THR A 204 -15.75 -1.86 -6.06
CA THR A 204 -16.25 -0.64 -5.42
C THR A 204 -15.54 0.59 -5.98
N PHE A 205 -14.21 0.61 -6.03
CA PHE A 205 -13.47 1.76 -6.56
C PHE A 205 -13.69 1.96 -8.06
N MET A 206 -13.88 0.88 -8.82
CA MET A 206 -14.18 0.95 -10.25
C MET A 206 -15.55 1.57 -10.58
N LYS A 207 -16.49 1.60 -9.63
CA LYS A 207 -17.75 2.38 -9.77
C LYS A 207 -17.52 3.88 -9.69
N MET A 208 -16.38 4.32 -9.12
CA MET A 208 -16.04 5.74 -8.97
C MET A 208 -15.01 6.24 -9.98
N CYS A 209 -14.18 5.34 -10.52
CA CYS A 209 -13.16 5.67 -11.50
C CYS A 209 -13.00 4.54 -12.51
N GLU A 210 -13.11 4.87 -13.80
CA GLU A 210 -12.76 3.93 -14.86
C GLU A 210 -11.26 4.01 -15.17
N PRO A 211 -10.51 2.89 -15.06
CA PRO A 211 -9.11 2.88 -15.44
C PRO A 211 -8.95 3.03 -16.95
N GLY A 212 -8.07 3.94 -17.37
CA GLY A 212 -7.72 4.11 -18.78
C GLY A 212 -7.01 2.90 -19.39
N TRP A 213 -6.91 2.86 -20.72
CA TRP A 213 -6.31 1.72 -21.45
C TRP A 213 -4.88 1.38 -20.99
N PHE A 214 -4.06 2.40 -20.75
CA PHE A 214 -2.69 2.20 -20.27
C PHE A 214 -2.67 1.49 -18.90
N MET A 215 -3.53 1.89 -17.97
CA MET A 215 -3.64 1.26 -16.65
C MET A 215 -4.14 -0.18 -16.77
N LYS A 216 -5.14 -0.44 -17.62
CA LYS A 216 -5.63 -1.80 -17.92
C LYS A 216 -4.48 -2.70 -18.42
N MET A 217 -3.62 -2.21 -19.32
CA MET A 217 -2.45 -2.95 -19.80
C MET A 217 -1.41 -3.20 -18.69
N MET A 218 -1.16 -2.21 -17.83
CA MET A 218 -0.27 -2.41 -16.67
C MET A 218 -0.81 -3.47 -15.71
N ILE A 219 -2.11 -3.48 -15.44
CA ILE A 219 -2.75 -4.48 -14.56
C ILE A 219 -2.56 -5.88 -15.14
N ILE A 220 -2.80 -6.07 -16.45
CA ILE A 220 -2.59 -7.37 -17.12
C ILE A 220 -1.13 -7.83 -16.98
N GLY A 221 -0.18 -6.94 -17.25
CA GLY A 221 1.25 -7.25 -17.10
C GLY A 221 1.64 -7.57 -15.65
N ALA A 222 1.16 -6.76 -14.70
CA ALA A 222 1.41 -6.95 -13.27
C ALA A 222 0.85 -8.28 -12.77
N GLN A 223 -0.40 -8.60 -13.08
CA GLN A 223 -1.03 -9.87 -12.73
C GLN A 223 -0.28 -11.06 -13.34
N GLY A 224 0.13 -10.96 -14.61
CA GLY A 224 0.89 -12.01 -15.28
C GLY A 224 2.21 -12.34 -14.56
N VAL A 225 2.97 -11.32 -14.15
CA VAL A 225 4.24 -11.55 -13.41
C VAL A 225 3.96 -11.98 -11.98
N PHE A 226 3.02 -11.32 -11.30
CA PHE A 226 2.77 -11.49 -9.87
C PHE A 226 2.15 -12.85 -9.56
N PHE A 227 1.14 -13.28 -10.33
CA PHE A 227 0.53 -14.59 -10.20
C PHE A 227 1.56 -15.72 -10.31
N ASN A 228 2.37 -15.71 -11.37
CA ASN A 228 3.37 -16.76 -11.59
C ASN A 228 4.44 -16.77 -10.49
N SER A 229 4.88 -15.58 -10.07
CA SER A 229 5.87 -15.43 -9.01
C SER A 229 5.34 -15.93 -7.66
N LEU A 230 4.09 -15.61 -7.31
CA LEU A 230 3.43 -16.10 -6.10
C LEU A 230 3.17 -17.60 -6.15
N PHE A 231 2.74 -18.13 -7.29
CA PHE A 231 2.53 -19.57 -7.48
C PHE A 231 3.81 -20.36 -7.17
N VAL A 232 4.93 -19.98 -7.79
CA VAL A 232 6.23 -20.63 -7.54
C VAL A 232 6.69 -20.40 -6.10
N SER A 233 6.56 -19.19 -5.57
CA SER A 233 6.98 -18.87 -4.20
C SER A 233 6.20 -19.65 -3.16
N TYR A 234 4.89 -19.84 -3.36
CA TYR A 234 4.03 -20.59 -2.43
C TYR A 234 4.35 -22.08 -2.46
N LEU A 235 4.71 -22.64 -3.62
CA LEU A 235 5.22 -24.03 -3.70
C LEU A 235 6.53 -24.22 -2.94
N ILE A 236 7.41 -23.21 -2.93
CA ILE A 236 8.70 -23.26 -2.23
C ILE A 236 8.53 -23.02 -0.73
N SER A 237 7.83 -21.96 -0.34
CA SER A 237 7.65 -21.57 1.05
C SER A 237 6.36 -20.77 1.27
N PRO A 238 5.26 -21.45 1.65
CA PRO A 238 3.99 -20.79 2.01
C PRO A 238 4.17 -19.75 3.13
N LYS A 239 5.05 -20.03 4.11
CA LYS A 239 5.32 -19.13 5.23
C LYS A 239 5.84 -17.77 4.78
N ILE A 240 6.75 -17.75 3.81
CA ILE A 240 7.31 -16.50 3.26
C ILE A 240 6.23 -15.74 2.50
N VAL A 241 5.36 -16.44 1.74
CA VAL A 241 4.26 -15.78 1.02
C VAL A 241 3.26 -15.16 2.00
N HIS A 242 2.81 -15.88 3.03
CA HIS A 242 1.93 -15.31 4.05
C HIS A 242 2.59 -14.12 4.78
N ARG A 243 3.90 -14.19 5.04
CA ARG A 243 4.60 -13.03 5.61
C ARG A 243 4.64 -11.84 4.66
N PHE A 244 4.87 -12.09 3.37
CA PHE A 244 4.86 -11.08 2.33
C PHE A 244 3.49 -10.40 2.21
N VAL A 245 2.40 -11.17 2.19
CA VAL A 245 1.03 -10.64 2.18
C VAL A 245 0.77 -9.81 3.44
N GLY A 246 1.10 -10.32 4.63
CA GLY A 246 0.93 -9.54 5.86
C GLY A 246 1.66 -8.18 5.83
N TYR A 247 2.85 -8.11 5.21
CA TYR A 247 3.55 -6.84 5.01
C TYR A 247 2.92 -5.94 3.94
N LEU A 248 2.28 -6.50 2.89
CA LEU A 248 1.48 -5.71 1.97
C LEU A 248 0.31 -5.06 2.71
N GLU A 249 -0.36 -5.82 3.58
CA GLU A 249 -1.53 -5.31 4.29
C GLU A 249 -1.17 -4.30 5.39
N GLU A 250 0.04 -4.34 5.95
CA GLU A 250 0.57 -3.23 6.74
C GLU A 250 0.63 -1.92 5.92
N GLU A 251 1.08 -1.99 4.67
CA GLU A 251 1.09 -0.83 3.76
C GLU A 251 -0.33 -0.43 3.35
N ALA A 252 -1.27 -1.37 3.23
CA ALA A 252 -2.67 -1.10 2.91
C ALA A 252 -3.37 -0.36 4.06
N VAL A 253 -3.28 -0.88 5.30
CA VAL A 253 -3.81 -0.22 6.52
C VAL A 253 -3.21 1.19 6.68
N HIS A 254 -1.90 1.35 6.42
CA HIS A 254 -1.24 2.65 6.40
C HIS A 254 -1.85 3.59 5.35
N THR A 255 -1.99 3.10 4.12
CA THR A 255 -2.49 3.86 2.97
C THR A 255 -3.93 4.35 3.22
N TYR A 256 -4.80 3.48 3.73
CA TYR A 256 -6.19 3.83 4.04
C TYR A 256 -6.32 4.74 5.26
N THR A 257 -5.50 4.55 6.30
CA THR A 257 -5.48 5.48 7.45
C THR A 257 -5.09 6.88 7.03
N ARG A 258 -4.08 7.00 6.16
CA ARG A 258 -3.71 8.30 5.61
C ARG A 258 -4.86 8.92 4.79
N CYS A 259 -5.54 8.13 3.95
CA CYS A 259 -6.69 8.60 3.19
C CYS A 259 -7.80 9.14 4.11
N ILE A 260 -8.16 8.39 5.17
CA ILE A 260 -9.15 8.82 6.18
C ILE A 260 -8.75 10.17 6.77
N LYS A 261 -7.48 10.32 7.17
CA LYS A 261 -6.99 11.59 7.72
C LYS A 261 -7.11 12.74 6.72
N GLU A 262 -6.75 12.53 5.45
CA GLU A 262 -6.89 13.57 4.42
C GLU A 262 -8.38 13.94 4.17
N ILE A 263 -9.33 13.00 4.33
CA ILE A 263 -10.77 13.30 4.29
C ILE A 263 -11.18 14.16 5.51
N GLU A 264 -10.72 13.79 6.71
CA GLU A 264 -11.06 14.48 7.97
C GLU A 264 -10.47 15.90 8.05
N ASP A 265 -9.28 16.09 7.50
CA ASP A 265 -8.63 17.40 7.38
C ASP A 265 -9.30 18.29 6.30
N GLY A 266 -10.26 17.75 5.54
CA GLY A 266 -10.96 18.48 4.47
C GLY A 266 -10.12 18.67 3.20
N ASN A 267 -9.04 17.92 3.02
CA ASN A 267 -8.16 18.00 1.85
C ASN A 267 -8.77 17.38 0.58
N LEU A 268 -9.86 16.62 0.73
CA LEU A 268 -10.53 15.86 -0.33
C LEU A 268 -11.99 16.35 -0.50
N PRO A 269 -12.19 17.55 -1.07
CA PRO A 269 -13.47 18.25 -1.04
C PRO A 269 -14.63 17.46 -1.65
N LYS A 270 -14.38 16.61 -2.66
CA LYS A 270 -15.43 15.78 -3.25
C LYS A 270 -15.91 14.68 -2.29
N TRP A 271 -15.01 14.14 -1.49
CA TRP A 271 -15.31 13.06 -0.54
C TRP A 271 -15.81 13.57 0.80
N SER A 272 -15.47 14.81 1.14
CA SER A 272 -15.98 15.52 2.32
C SER A 272 -17.34 16.20 2.08
N ASP A 273 -17.82 16.28 0.83
CA ASP A 273 -19.15 16.83 0.49
C ASP A 273 -20.27 15.91 1.03
N PRO A 274 -21.19 16.38 1.88
CA PRO A 274 -22.34 15.60 2.37
C PRO A 274 -23.26 15.06 1.27
N LYS A 275 -23.21 15.63 0.06
CA LYS A 275 -23.99 15.16 -1.10
C LYS A 275 -23.34 13.98 -1.80
N PHE A 276 -22.06 13.71 -1.56
CA PHE A 276 -21.36 12.59 -2.16
C PHE A 276 -21.99 11.27 -1.69
N GLN A 277 -22.35 10.42 -2.65
CA GLN A 277 -22.89 9.09 -2.39
C GLN A 277 -21.87 8.04 -2.78
N ILE A 278 -21.58 7.13 -1.86
CA ILE A 278 -20.74 5.96 -2.14
C ILE A 278 -21.50 4.97 -3.04
N PRO A 279 -20.78 4.09 -3.77
CA PRO A 279 -21.41 3.10 -4.64
C PRO A 279 -22.34 2.13 -3.90
N ASP A 280 -23.49 1.79 -4.48
CA ASP A 280 -24.46 0.85 -3.89
C ASP A 280 -23.89 -0.54 -3.63
N ILE A 281 -22.93 -0.98 -4.45
CA ILE A 281 -22.22 -2.26 -4.26
C ILE A 281 -21.54 -2.32 -2.89
N ALA A 282 -20.99 -1.20 -2.42
CA ALA A 282 -20.36 -1.11 -1.12
C ALA A 282 -21.39 -1.21 0.01
N VAL A 283 -22.46 -0.43 -0.10
CA VAL A 283 -23.55 -0.43 0.88
C VAL A 283 -24.13 -1.83 1.05
N GLN A 284 -24.31 -2.56 -0.05
CA GLN A 284 -24.85 -3.92 -0.04
C GLN A 284 -23.85 -4.93 0.53
N TYR A 285 -22.58 -4.86 0.14
CA TYR A 285 -21.57 -5.81 0.56
C TYR A 285 -21.23 -5.69 2.05
N TRP A 286 -20.86 -4.49 2.51
CA TRP A 286 -20.55 -4.22 3.93
C TRP A 286 -21.79 -3.99 4.80
N LYS A 287 -23.00 -4.05 4.22
CA LYS A 287 -24.29 -3.83 4.91
C LYS A 287 -24.33 -2.51 5.67
N MET A 288 -23.82 -1.45 5.04
CA MET A 288 -23.59 -0.16 5.71
C MET A 288 -24.92 0.48 6.19
N PRO A 289 -25.03 0.86 7.48
CA PRO A 289 -26.22 1.53 8.00
C PRO A 289 -26.38 2.91 7.34
N LYS A 290 -27.60 3.46 7.32
CA LYS A 290 -27.91 4.69 6.54
C LYS A 290 -27.13 5.91 7.04
N GLU A 291 -26.81 5.90 8.33
CA GLU A 291 -26.14 6.97 9.06
C GLU A 291 -24.64 7.00 8.79
N HIS A 292 -24.06 5.88 8.32
CA HIS A 292 -22.62 5.71 8.04
C HIS A 292 -22.39 5.32 6.58
N ARG A 293 -22.75 6.19 5.64
CA ARG A 293 -22.56 5.99 4.18
C ARG A 293 -21.73 7.08 3.52
N THR A 294 -20.78 7.64 4.26
CA THR A 294 -19.82 8.59 3.71
C THR A 294 -18.64 7.85 3.06
N MET A 295 -17.83 8.59 2.29
CA MET A 295 -16.57 8.03 1.77
C MET A 295 -15.63 7.62 2.92
N LYS A 296 -15.64 8.36 4.04
CA LYS A 296 -14.85 8.01 5.22
C LYS A 296 -15.28 6.65 5.78
N ASP A 297 -16.58 6.44 5.94
CA ASP A 297 -17.11 5.17 6.45
C ASP A 297 -16.73 4.00 5.54
N LEU A 298 -16.83 4.18 4.22
CA LEU A 298 -16.38 3.18 3.26
C LEU A 298 -14.91 2.81 3.44
N ILE A 299 -14.03 3.82 3.54
CA ILE A 299 -12.60 3.56 3.74
C ILE A 299 -12.33 2.94 5.12
N LEU A 300 -13.13 3.22 6.15
CA LEU A 300 -13.02 2.55 7.45
C LEU A 300 -13.32 1.04 7.36
N TYR A 301 -14.35 0.64 6.62
CA TYR A 301 -14.66 -0.76 6.37
C TYR A 301 -13.53 -1.46 5.62
N ILE A 302 -13.07 -0.87 4.52
CA ILE A 302 -11.97 -1.40 3.72
C ILE A 302 -10.70 -1.53 4.57
N ARG A 303 -10.34 -0.50 5.35
CA ARG A 303 -9.18 -0.55 6.25
C ARG A 303 -9.30 -1.67 7.29
N ALA A 304 -10.50 -1.94 7.79
CA ALA A 304 -10.72 -3.03 8.75
C ALA A 304 -10.52 -4.41 8.11
N ASP A 305 -10.95 -4.58 6.85
CA ASP A 305 -10.65 -5.78 6.06
C ASP A 305 -9.14 -5.98 5.91
N GLU A 306 -8.40 -4.93 5.53
CA GLU A 306 -6.94 -5.01 5.43
C GLU A 306 -6.26 -5.36 6.76
N ALA A 307 -6.78 -4.83 7.86
CA ALA A 307 -6.26 -5.15 9.19
C ALA A 307 -6.53 -6.61 9.56
N THR A 308 -7.68 -7.15 9.16
CA THR A 308 -8.00 -8.57 9.26
C THR A 308 -7.03 -9.40 8.43
N HIS A 309 -6.87 -9.09 7.14
CA HIS A 309 -5.95 -9.81 6.24
C HIS A 309 -4.49 -9.76 6.74
N ARG A 310 -4.04 -8.60 7.25
CA ARG A 310 -2.74 -8.42 7.92
C ARG A 310 -2.58 -9.40 9.09
N GLY A 311 -3.53 -9.38 10.02
CA GLY A 311 -3.50 -10.21 11.23
C GLY A 311 -3.56 -11.70 10.91
N VAL A 312 -4.42 -12.08 9.96
CA VAL A 312 -4.56 -13.46 9.47
C VAL A 312 -3.25 -13.91 8.86
N ASN A 313 -2.74 -13.23 7.83
CA ASN A 313 -1.55 -13.66 7.10
C ASN A 313 -0.29 -13.67 7.96
N HIS A 314 -0.10 -12.71 8.86
CA HIS A 314 1.00 -12.77 9.82
C HIS A 314 0.91 -13.96 10.79
N THR A 315 -0.31 -14.35 11.17
CA THR A 315 -0.55 -15.53 12.00
C THR A 315 -0.32 -16.82 11.20
N LEU A 316 -0.88 -16.94 10.00
CA LEU A 316 -0.69 -18.10 9.12
C LEU A 316 0.79 -18.34 8.80
N GLY A 317 1.57 -17.26 8.65
CA GLY A 317 3.04 -17.34 8.49
C GLY A 317 3.76 -17.95 9.71
N ASN A 318 3.17 -17.90 10.90
CA ASN A 318 3.71 -18.49 12.14
C ASN A 318 3.33 -19.97 12.34
N LEU A 319 2.25 -20.44 11.70
CA LEU A 319 1.71 -21.79 11.93
C LEU A 319 2.46 -22.89 11.15
N ASN A 320 2.27 -24.13 11.59
CA ASN A 320 2.59 -25.32 10.82
C ASN A 320 1.51 -25.54 9.75
N GLN A 321 1.88 -25.26 8.51
CA GLN A 321 1.03 -25.36 7.32
C GLN A 321 0.38 -26.74 7.09
N THR A 322 0.91 -27.81 7.70
CA THR A 322 0.43 -29.19 7.53
C THR A 322 -0.45 -29.68 8.67
N GLU A 323 -0.17 -29.25 9.89
CA GLU A 323 -0.78 -29.84 11.10
C GLU A 323 -1.79 -28.90 11.77
N ASP A 324 -1.51 -27.60 11.75
CA ASP A 324 -2.27 -26.65 12.55
C ASP A 324 -3.60 -26.29 11.86
N PRO A 325 -4.72 -26.30 12.59
CA PRO A 325 -5.98 -25.75 12.08
C PRO A 325 -5.88 -24.23 11.91
N ASN A 326 -6.74 -23.68 11.06
CA ASN A 326 -6.90 -22.24 10.96
C ASN A 326 -7.63 -21.72 12.22
N PRO A 327 -6.99 -20.90 13.07
CA PRO A 327 -7.59 -20.46 14.32
C PRO A 327 -8.76 -19.49 14.13
N PHE A 328 -8.90 -18.84 12.98
CA PHE A 328 -9.92 -17.80 12.78
C PHE A 328 -11.31 -18.35 12.47
N VAL A 329 -11.38 -19.58 11.96
CA VAL A 329 -12.64 -20.26 11.61
C VAL A 329 -12.87 -21.53 12.42
N SER A 330 -12.10 -21.71 13.51
CA SER A 330 -12.23 -22.85 14.41
C SER A 330 -13.09 -22.51 15.61
N GLU A 331 -13.91 -23.46 16.05
CA GLU A 331 -14.63 -23.37 17.31
C GLU A 331 -13.70 -23.70 18.48
N TYR A 332 -13.67 -22.83 19.48
CA TYR A 332 -12.89 -23.00 20.70
C TYR A 332 -13.80 -23.44 21.85
N LYS A 333 -13.27 -24.30 22.74
CA LYS A 333 -14.03 -24.83 23.89
C LYS A 333 -14.24 -23.78 25.00
N ASP A 334 -13.21 -22.99 25.26
CA ASP A 334 -13.10 -22.18 26.48
C ASP A 334 -12.90 -20.68 26.21
N ARG A 335 -12.95 -20.26 24.94
CA ARG A 335 -12.75 -18.86 24.53
C ARG A 335 -13.41 -18.58 23.19
N GLU A 336 -13.53 -17.30 22.85
CA GLU A 336 -13.91 -16.86 21.51
C GLU A 336 -12.73 -16.96 20.53
N PRO A 337 -12.99 -17.09 19.21
CA PRO A 337 -11.97 -17.00 18.18
C PRO A 337 -11.16 -15.69 18.27
N PRO A 338 -9.86 -15.72 17.96
CA PRO A 338 -9.01 -14.54 17.99
C PRO A 338 -9.47 -13.50 16.95
N LYS A 339 -9.42 -12.22 17.30
CA LYS A 339 -9.76 -11.10 16.40
C LYS A 339 -8.52 -10.59 15.66
N PRO A 340 -8.29 -10.97 14.38
CA PRO A 340 -7.06 -10.65 13.66
C PRO A 340 -6.84 -9.15 13.45
N ALA A 341 -7.90 -8.37 13.19
CA ALA A 341 -7.81 -6.93 12.94
C ALA A 341 -7.11 -6.15 14.07
N LEU A 342 -7.33 -6.57 15.31
CA LEU A 342 -6.85 -5.91 16.53
C LEU A 342 -5.46 -6.36 16.98
N LYS A 343 -4.85 -7.35 16.29
CA LYS A 343 -3.49 -7.83 16.58
C LYS A 343 -2.60 -7.57 15.36
N PRO A 344 -2.04 -6.35 15.20
CA PRO A 344 -1.31 -5.99 14.00
C PRO A 344 -0.10 -6.86 13.68
N THR A 345 0.56 -7.38 14.71
CA THR A 345 1.72 -8.26 14.55
C THR A 345 1.32 -9.71 14.25
N GLY A 346 0.03 -10.03 14.17
CA GLY A 346 -0.49 -11.40 14.17
C GLY A 346 -0.25 -12.12 15.50
N TYR A 347 -0.78 -13.33 15.61
CA TYR A 347 -0.61 -14.20 16.76
C TYR A 347 0.55 -15.16 16.54
N ASP A 348 1.36 -15.38 17.57
CA ASP A 348 2.34 -16.45 17.60
C ASP A 348 1.64 -17.81 17.80
N ARG A 349 2.24 -18.88 17.27
CA ARG A 349 1.61 -20.22 17.23
C ARG A 349 1.07 -20.67 18.60
N VAL A 350 1.83 -20.39 19.66
CA VAL A 350 1.49 -20.73 21.06
C VAL A 350 0.29 -19.96 21.63
N GLU A 351 -0.13 -18.85 21.02
CA GLU A 351 -1.30 -18.09 21.45
C GLU A 351 -2.61 -18.70 20.89
N VAL A 352 -2.54 -19.45 19.78
CA VAL A 352 -3.70 -19.86 18.98
C VAL A 352 -3.90 -21.37 18.84
N ILE A 353 -2.84 -22.16 18.99
CA ILE A 353 -2.84 -23.63 19.02
C ILE A 353 -2.48 -24.07 20.43
#